data_AF-A0A1E5HVR7-F1
#
_entry.id   AF-A0A1E5HVR7-F1
#
_cell.length_a   1.000
_cell.length_b   1.000
_cell.length_c   1.000
_cell.angle_alpha   90.00
_cell.angle_beta   90.00
_cell.angle_gamma   90.00
#
_symmetry.space_group_name_H-M   'P 1'
#
loop_
_entity.id
_entity.type
_entity.pdbx_description
1 polymer ?
#
loop_
_entity_poly.entity_id
_entity_poly.type
_entity_poly.pdbx_seq_one_letter_code
_entity_poly.pdbx_strand_id
1 'polypeptide(L)'
;MDFKKTRIKQIETALKTTRERFNSLIENDSEALEDFKVQAVAEGLKLIDNYFESLRNEDDPDIEKLRKKHNELLDFIGKNSVEH
;
A
#
# COMPACT_ATOMS: atom_id res chain seq x y z
N MET A 1 -11.07 -0.67 22.32
CA MET A 1 -9.69 -1.11 21.99
C MET A 1 -9.63 -1.96 20.70
N ASP A 2 -10.75 -2.48 20.19
CA ASP A 2 -10.80 -3.30 18.96
C ASP A 2 -10.67 -2.55 17.64
N PHE A 3 -11.12 -1.29 17.58
CA PHE A 3 -11.03 -0.49 16.34
C PHE A 3 -9.58 -0.30 15.89
N LYS A 4 -8.70 0.15 16.78
CA LYS A 4 -7.27 0.36 16.49
C LYS A 4 -6.59 -0.93 16.02
N LYS A 5 -6.77 -2.02 16.76
CA LYS A 5 -6.19 -3.33 16.39
C LYS A 5 -6.69 -3.79 15.02
N THR A 6 -7.96 -3.57 14.73
CA THR A 6 -8.55 -3.86 13.41
C THR A 6 -7.91 -3.01 12.31
N ARG A 7 -7.75 -1.70 12.54
CA ARG A 7 -7.12 -0.79 11.56
C ARG A 7 -5.66 -1.13 11.30
N ILE A 8 -4.88 -1.46 12.33
CA ILE A 8 -3.49 -1.92 12.19
C ILE A 8 -3.42 -3.14 11.26
N LYS A 9 -4.24 -4.18 11.51
CA LYS A 9 -4.29 -5.36 10.64
C LYS A 9 -4.72 -5.05 9.21
N GLN A 10 -5.66 -4.11 9.04
CA GLN A 10 -6.12 -3.69 7.72
C GLN A 10 -5.02 -2.97 6.94
N ILE A 11 -4.22 -2.12 7.59
CA ILE A 11 -3.05 -1.47 6.99
C ILE A 11 -2.01 -2.51 6.60
N GLU A 12 -1.67 -3.43 7.50
CA GLU A 12 -0.71 -4.52 7.22
C GLU A 12 -1.13 -5.35 5.99
N THR A 13 -2.41 -5.69 5.93
CA THR A 13 -2.98 -6.47 4.83
C THR A 13 -2.94 -5.68 3.52
N ALA A 14 -3.37 -4.41 3.54
CA ALA A 14 -3.39 -3.58 2.36
C ALA A 14 -1.98 -3.29 1.82
N LEU A 15 -1.00 -3.05 2.70
CA LEU A 15 0.41 -2.89 2.33
C LEU A 15 0.95 -4.14 1.61
N LYS A 16 0.70 -5.33 2.18
CA LYS A 16 1.13 -6.59 1.59
C LYS A 16 0.49 -6.81 0.22
N THR A 17 -0.83 -6.70 0.13
CA THR A 17 -1.57 -6.95 -1.12
C THR A 17 -1.21 -5.93 -2.21
N THR A 18 -1.03 -4.66 -1.86
CA THR A 18 -0.63 -3.62 -2.84
C THR A 18 0.75 -3.90 -3.41
N ARG A 19 1.69 -4.33 -2.55
CA ARG A 19 3.03 -4.72 -3.00
C ARG A 19 3.02 -5.96 -3.90
N GLU A 20 2.25 -6.99 -3.55
CA GLU A 20 2.10 -8.19 -4.37
C GLU A 20 1.51 -7.87 -5.75
N ARG A 21 0.48 -7.01 -5.80
CA ARG A 21 -0.12 -6.53 -7.06
C ARG A 21 0.89 -5.78 -7.92
N PHE A 22 1.70 -4.90 -7.31
CA PHE A 22 2.73 -4.16 -8.03
C PHE A 22 3.86 -5.09 -8.53
N ASN A 23 4.29 -6.07 -7.73
CA ASN A 23 5.24 -7.08 -8.19
C ASN A 23 4.70 -7.87 -9.39
N SER A 24 3.42 -8.24 -9.34
CA SER A 24 2.76 -8.89 -10.49
C SER A 24 2.58 -7.98 -11.70
N LEU A 25 2.67 -6.65 -11.55
CA LEU A 25 2.72 -5.73 -12.68
C LEU A 25 4.10 -5.78 -13.34
N ILE A 26 5.17 -5.56 -12.57
CA ILE A 26 6.55 -5.52 -13.08
C ILE A 26 7.02 -6.87 -13.65
N GLU A 27 6.46 -8.00 -13.19
CA GLU A 27 6.81 -9.34 -13.68
C GLU A 27 6.05 -9.74 -14.96
N ASN A 28 4.91 -9.12 -15.26
CA ASN A 28 4.06 -9.51 -16.39
C ASN A 28 4.10 -8.43 -17.48
N ASP A 29 5.02 -8.60 -18.42
CA ASP A 29 5.32 -7.75 -19.60
C ASP A 29 4.21 -7.80 -20.68
N SER A 30 2.96 -7.56 -20.29
CA SER A 30 1.77 -7.80 -21.11
C SER A 30 0.97 -6.50 -21.34
N GLU A 31 1.20 -5.87 -22.50
CA GLU A 31 0.59 -4.63 -23.01
C GLU A 31 -0.96 -4.56 -22.94
N ALA A 32 -1.67 -5.67 -22.69
CA ALA A 32 -3.13 -5.73 -22.65
C ALA A 32 -3.73 -5.83 -21.22
N LEU A 33 -2.93 -5.80 -20.15
CA LEU A 33 -3.38 -6.01 -18.75
C LEU A 33 -3.14 -4.81 -17.81
N GLU A 34 -2.65 -3.68 -18.34
CA GLU A 34 -2.03 -2.62 -17.54
C GLU A 34 -3.05 -1.78 -16.75
N ASP A 35 -4.11 -1.27 -17.36
CA ASP A 35 -5.00 -0.30 -16.71
C ASP A 35 -5.67 -0.83 -15.44
N PHE A 36 -6.22 -2.05 -15.48
CA PHE A 36 -6.92 -2.63 -14.32
C PHE A 36 -5.96 -2.93 -13.17
N LYS A 37 -4.77 -3.46 -13.47
CA LYS A 37 -3.78 -3.80 -12.45
C LYS A 37 -3.15 -2.54 -11.85
N VAL A 38 -2.85 -1.52 -12.67
CA VAL A 38 -2.38 -0.20 -12.21
C VAL A 38 -3.44 0.46 -11.33
N GLN A 39 -4.71 0.45 -11.75
CA GLN A 39 -5.82 0.95 -10.95
C GLN A 39 -5.92 0.19 -9.61
N ALA A 40 -5.77 -1.13 -9.61
CA ALA A 40 -5.82 -1.94 -8.39
C ALA A 40 -4.68 -1.63 -7.40
N VAL A 41 -3.53 -1.15 -7.87
CA VAL A 41 -2.44 -0.62 -7.03
C VAL A 41 -2.79 0.76 -6.50
N ALA A 42 -3.27 1.67 -7.35
CA ALA A 42 -3.68 3.01 -6.95
C ALA A 42 -4.80 3.00 -5.90
N GLU A 43 -5.80 2.13 -6.06
CA GLU A 43 -6.87 1.91 -5.07
C GLU A 43 -6.33 1.35 -3.76
N GLY A 44 -5.34 0.46 -3.83
CA GLY A 44 -4.64 -0.09 -2.66
C GLY A 44 -3.94 1.00 -1.85
N LEU A 45 -3.20 1.89 -2.50
CA LEU A 45 -2.56 3.05 -1.87
C LEU A 45 -3.57 3.98 -1.22
N LYS A 46 -4.63 4.34 -1.95
CA LYS A 46 -5.72 5.19 -1.41
C LYS A 46 -6.39 4.57 -0.18
N LEU A 47 -6.56 3.25 -0.16
CA LEU A 47 -7.13 2.54 0.97
C LEU A 47 -6.22 2.60 2.20
N ILE A 48 -4.91 2.47 2.01
CA ILE A 48 -3.90 2.60 3.08
C ILE A 48 -3.95 4.01 3.68
N ASP A 49 -3.98 5.05 2.85
CA ASP A 49 -4.08 6.44 3.30
C ASP A 49 -5.34 6.69 4.14
N ASN A 50 -6.50 6.21 3.68
CA ASN A 50 -7.76 6.31 4.43
C ASN A 50 -7.68 5.64 5.80
N TYR A 51 -7.00 4.49 5.90
CA TYR A 51 -6.81 3.83 7.19
C TYR A 51 -5.91 4.64 8.13
N PHE A 52 -4.82 5.23 7.62
CA PHE A 52 -3.98 6.13 8.42
C PHE A 52 -4.71 7.39 8.85
N GLU A 53 -5.58 7.95 8.00
CA GLU A 53 -6.41 9.11 8.37
C GLU A 53 -7.31 8.77 9.56
N SER A 54 -7.91 7.58 9.57
CA SER A 54 -8.74 7.11 10.68
C SER A 54 -7.99 6.92 12.00
N LEU A 55 -6.65 6.91 11.96
CA LEU A 55 -5.75 6.78 13.10
C LEU A 55 -4.92 8.05 13.35
N ARG A 56 -5.24 9.20 12.73
CA ARG A 56 -4.39 10.40 12.76
C ARG A 56 -4.10 10.97 14.16
N ASN A 57 -4.98 10.69 15.14
CA ASN A 57 -4.86 11.18 16.51
C ASN A 57 -4.25 10.12 17.46
N GLU A 58 -3.85 8.96 16.94
CA GLU A 58 -3.28 7.88 17.74
C GLU A 58 -1.76 8.00 17.76
N ASP A 59 -1.19 8.12 18.96
CA ASP A 59 0.25 8.04 19.19
C ASP A 59 0.60 6.60 19.57
N ASP A 60 0.85 5.77 18.55
CA ASP A 60 1.14 4.34 18.69
C ASP A 60 2.40 3.97 17.88
N PRO A 61 3.44 3.39 18.54
CA PRO A 61 4.66 2.98 17.87
C PRO A 61 4.46 2.01 16.69
N ASP A 62 3.41 1.19 16.72
CA ASP A 62 3.13 0.25 15.63
C ASP A 62 2.54 0.97 14.41
N ILE A 63 1.78 2.05 14.61
CA ILE A 63 1.32 2.91 13.51
C ILE A 63 2.52 3.58 12.83
N GLU A 64 3.48 4.07 13.61
CA GLU A 64 4.70 4.70 13.08
C GLU A 64 5.55 3.72 12.24
N LYS A 65 5.69 2.46 12.70
CA LYS A 65 6.34 1.40 11.90
C LYS A 65 5.59 1.16 10.58
N LEU A 66 4.26 1.19 10.58
CA LEU A 66 3.47 1.01 9.37
C LEU A 66 3.62 2.20 8.42
N ARG A 67 3.72 3.43 8.92
CA ARG A 67 4.00 4.62 8.08
C ARG A 67 5.34 4.49 7.37
N LYS A 68 6.37 3.99 8.05
CA LYS A 68 7.68 3.71 7.43
C LYS A 68 7.55 2.68 6.30
N LYS A 69 6.85 1.56 6.55
CA LYS A 69 6.58 0.54 5.51
C LYS A 69 5.79 1.10 4.33
N HIS A 70 4.87 2.02 4.57
CA HIS A 70 4.11 2.70 3.52
C HIS A 70 5.04 3.57 2.65
N ASN A 71 5.92 4.37 3.27
CA ASN A 71 6.90 5.17 2.52
C ASN A 71 7.87 4.28 1.73
N GLU A 72 8.34 3.17 2.31
CA GLU A 72 9.16 2.19 1.59
C GLU A 72 8.45 1.60 0.37
N LEU A 73 7.13 1.37 0.47
CA LEU A 73 6.31 0.92 -0.66
C LEU A 73 6.20 2.01 -1.75
N LEU A 74 5.96 3.27 -1.36
CA LEU A 74 5.88 4.39 -2.30
C LEU A 74 7.22 4.60 -3.02
N ASP A 75 8.34 4.55 -2.31
CA ASP A 75 9.68 4.64 -2.88
C ASP A 75 9.97 3.47 -3.83
N PHE A 76 9.55 2.26 -3.46
CA PHE A 76 9.69 1.08 -4.31
C PHE A 76 8.90 1.23 -5.61
N ILE A 77 7.63 1.64 -5.53
CA ILE A 77 6.79 1.89 -6.71
C ILE A 77 7.42 3.00 -7.57
N GLY A 78 7.78 4.13 -6.97
CA GLY A 78 8.35 5.27 -7.70
C GLY A 78 9.63 4.94 -8.46
N LYS A 79 10.52 4.10 -7.89
CA LYS A 79 11.73 3.64 -8.59
C LYS A 79 11.39 2.78 -9.80
N ASN A 80 10.53 1.79 -9.62
CA ASN A 80 10.21 0.81 -10.66
C ASN A 80 9.22 1.35 -11.72
N SER A 81 8.51 2.44 -11.45
CA SER A 81 7.66 3.14 -12.43
C SER A 81 8.39 4.17 -13.29
N VAL A 82 9.66 4.49 -12.98
CA VAL A 82 10.51 5.38 -13.79
C VAL A 82 11.51 4.58 -14.65
N GLU A 83 11.89 3.38 -14.19
CA GLU A 83 12.81 2.48 -14.90
C GLU A 83 12.14 1.57 -15.94
N HIS A 84 10.81 1.44 -15.90
CA HIS A 84 9.97 0.75 -16.90
C HIS A 84 9.12 1.78 -17.65
#